data_AF-A0A7G6YJB9-F1
#
_entry.id   AF-A0A7G6YJB9-F1
#
_cell.length_a   1.000
_cell.length_b   1.000
_cell.length_c   1.000
_cell.angle_alpha   90.00
_cell.angle_beta   90.00
_cell.angle_gamma   90.00
#
_symmetry.space_group_name_H-M   'P 1'
#
loop_
_entity.id
_entity.type
_entity.pdbx_description
1 polymer ?
#
loop_
_entity_poly.entity_id
_entity_poly.type
_entity_poly.pdbx_seq_one_letter_code
_entity_poly.pdbx_strand_id
1 'polypeptide(L)'
;MILVDLLSFCLSYIYLVMGGGSSFSSTSVSERIKLPPRPVHNPASLEDGELGAGGAGGVGEGIGGNGGSTDECSISPFETTLASPKPLAISKTKEGQELSVVARGNSVYVISRLDEECGVILTNAARLLKCLQKKRRFKAIVIAKSIAELRVEVHNA
;
A
#
# COMPACT_ATOMS: atom_id res chain seq x y z
N MET A 1 -40.55 23.22 0.82
CA MET A 1 -40.53 22.20 -0.26
C MET A 1 -39.12 21.65 -0.45
N ILE A 2 -38.52 21.01 0.56
CA ILE A 2 -37.19 20.34 0.46
C ILE A 2 -37.20 18.99 1.20
N LEU A 3 -38.27 18.64 1.92
CA LEU A 3 -38.31 17.46 2.78
C LEU A 3 -38.74 16.16 2.07
N VAL A 4 -39.14 16.22 0.79
CA VAL A 4 -39.74 15.08 0.07
C VAL A 4 -38.72 14.27 -0.72
N ASP A 5 -37.56 14.85 -1.06
CA ASP A 5 -36.53 14.18 -1.88
C ASP A 5 -35.66 13.17 -1.10
N LEU A 6 -35.51 13.34 0.22
CA LEU A 6 -34.70 12.43 1.04
C LEU A 6 -35.35 11.05 1.25
N LEU A 7 -36.68 10.96 1.20
CA LEU A 7 -37.40 9.69 1.35
C LEU A 7 -37.37 8.83 0.07
N SER A 8 -37.25 9.45 -1.11
CA SER A 8 -37.17 8.72 -2.39
C SER A 8 -35.82 8.00 -2.58
N PHE A 9 -34.74 8.55 -2.01
CA PHE A 9 -33.42 7.91 -2.08
C PHE A 9 -33.29 6.69 -1.15
N CYS A 10 -33.98 6.67 0.00
CA CYS A 10 -33.92 5.53 0.92
C CYS A 10 -34.68 4.29 0.42
N LEU A 11 -35.80 4.45 -0.29
CA LEU A 11 -36.59 3.31 -0.76
C LEU A 11 -35.93 2.57 -1.95
N SER A 12 -35.10 3.25 -2.73
CA SER A 12 -34.37 2.63 -3.85
C SER A 12 -33.23 1.71 -3.40
N TYR A 13 -32.64 1.97 -2.22
CA TYR A 13 -31.50 1.19 -1.71
C TYR A 13 -31.95 -0.17 -1.12
N ILE A 14 -33.19 -0.27 -0.63
CA ILE A 14 -33.71 -1.50 -0.03
C ILE A 14 -34.13 -2.51 -1.12
N TYR A 15 -34.62 -2.04 -2.28
CA TYR A 15 -34.99 -2.93 -3.39
C TYR A 15 -33.78 -3.59 -4.09
N LEU A 16 -32.58 -2.98 -4.00
CA LEU A 16 -31.38 -3.55 -4.62
C LEU A 16 -30.76 -4.72 -3.82
N VAL A 17 -31.11 -4.87 -2.53
CA VAL A 17 -30.52 -5.90 -1.65
C VAL A 17 -31.34 -7.20 -1.63
N MET A 18 -32.62 -7.17 -2.02
CA MET A 18 -33.54 -8.31 -1.85
C MET A 18 -33.90 -9.06 -3.15
N GLY A 19 -33.57 -8.54 -4.33
CA GLY A 19 -34.03 -9.08 -5.62
C GLY A 19 -32.89 -9.49 -6.55
N GLY A 20 -32.25 -10.64 -6.32
CA GLY A 20 -31.15 -11.06 -7.18
C GLY A 20 -30.61 -12.46 -6.95
N GLY A 21 -31.46 -13.42 -6.57
CA GLY A 21 -31.14 -14.83 -6.68
C GLY A 21 -30.98 -15.22 -8.15
N SER A 22 -29.79 -15.05 -8.70
CA SER A 22 -29.39 -15.63 -9.97
C SER A 22 -28.37 -16.72 -9.69
N SER A 23 -28.80 -17.96 -9.89
CA SER A 23 -27.99 -19.16 -9.86
C SER A 23 -26.82 -19.01 -10.83
N PHE A 24 -25.64 -18.67 -10.33
CA PHE A 24 -24.41 -18.74 -11.12
C PHE A 24 -24.03 -20.22 -11.26
N SER A 25 -24.44 -20.78 -12.40
CA SER A 25 -23.91 -22.05 -12.90
C SER A 25 -22.40 -21.90 -13.06
N SER A 26 -21.66 -22.65 -12.24
CA SER A 26 -20.21 -22.77 -12.34
C SER A 26 -19.85 -23.48 -13.64
N THR A 27 -19.68 -22.73 -14.72
CA THR A 27 -18.99 -23.22 -15.92
C THR A 27 -17.51 -23.00 -15.70
N SER A 28 -16.83 -24.05 -15.25
CA SER A 28 -15.37 -24.14 -15.21
C SER A 28 -14.82 -24.18 -16.63
N VAL A 29 -14.74 -23.02 -17.28
CA VAL A 29 -13.95 -22.85 -18.50
C VAL A 29 -12.48 -22.93 -18.08
N SER A 30 -11.92 -24.14 -18.16
CA SER A 30 -10.47 -24.37 -18.17
C SER A 30 -9.90 -23.82 -19.48
N GLU A 31 -9.81 -22.51 -19.58
CA GLU A 31 -9.04 -21.87 -20.63
C GLU A 31 -7.56 -22.13 -20.33
N ARG A 32 -7.00 -23.14 -20.99
CA ARG A 32 -5.56 -23.36 -21.03
C ARG A 32 -4.94 -22.17 -21.75
N ILE A 33 -4.64 -21.10 -21.00
CA ILE A 33 -3.77 -20.04 -21.47
C ILE A 33 -2.42 -20.69 -21.73
N LYS A 34 -2.13 -20.94 -23.00
CA LYS A 34 -0.85 -21.41 -23.48
C LYS A 34 0.15 -20.28 -23.24
N LEU A 35 0.76 -20.28 -22.05
CA LEU A 35 1.81 -19.35 -21.67
C LEU A 35 2.92 -19.42 -22.74
N PRO A 36 3.42 -18.28 -23.24
CA PRO A 36 4.60 -18.28 -24.10
C PRO A 36 5.77 -18.90 -23.33
N PRO A 37 6.65 -19.66 -24.01
CA PRO A 37 7.83 -20.22 -23.38
C PRO A 37 8.65 -19.10 -22.75
N ARG A 38 8.98 -19.25 -21.46
CA ARG A 38 9.85 -18.29 -20.77
C ARG A 38 11.21 -18.25 -21.49
N PRO A 39 11.81 -17.07 -21.68
CA PRO A 39 13.18 -16.98 -22.15
C PRO A 39 14.09 -17.71 -21.16
N VAL A 40 14.77 -18.74 -21.64
CA VAL A 40 15.82 -19.44 -20.90
C VAL A 40 17.02 -18.50 -20.85
N HIS A 41 17.18 -17.80 -19.72
CA HIS A 41 18.44 -17.12 -19.44
C HIS A 41 19.48 -18.18 -19.08
N ASN A 42 20.42 -18.40 -20.00
CA ASN A 42 21.62 -19.18 -19.76
C ASN A 42 22.44 -18.51 -18.64
N PRO A 43 22.73 -19.19 -17.53
CA PRO A 43 23.74 -18.72 -16.58
C PRO A 43 25.11 -18.92 -17.22
N ALA A 44 25.59 -17.90 -17.91
CA ALA A 44 26.98 -17.83 -18.31
C ALA A 44 27.84 -17.64 -17.05
N SER A 45 28.75 -18.58 -16.90
CA SER A 45 29.78 -18.76 -15.89
C SER A 45 30.79 -17.60 -15.79
N LEU A 46 31.61 -17.68 -14.71
CA LEU A 46 32.90 -17.01 -14.45
C LEU A 46 32.78 -15.60 -13.85
N GLU A 47 33.44 -15.22 -12.75
CA GLU A 47 34.77 -15.65 -12.27
C GLU A 47 34.84 -15.74 -10.73
N ASP A 48 35.49 -16.80 -10.26
CA ASP A 48 36.03 -16.94 -8.90
C ASP A 48 37.20 -15.97 -8.70
N GLY A 49 37.12 -15.14 -7.66
CA GLY A 49 38.16 -14.17 -7.34
C GLY A 49 38.19 -13.79 -5.87
N GLU A 50 39.21 -14.31 -5.20
CA GLU A 50 39.87 -13.75 -4.01
C GLU A 50 39.49 -14.29 -2.62
N LEU A 51 40.30 -15.25 -2.18
CA LEU A 51 40.48 -15.66 -0.79
C LEU A 51 41.23 -14.57 -0.01
N GLY A 52 40.49 -13.62 0.56
CA GLY A 52 41.01 -12.68 1.56
C GLY A 52 40.93 -13.25 2.98
N ALA A 53 42.01 -13.92 3.41
CA ALA A 53 42.22 -14.29 4.81
C ALA A 53 42.67 -13.06 5.62
N GLY A 54 41.99 -12.75 6.73
CA GLY A 54 42.54 -11.86 7.75
C GLY A 54 41.49 -11.16 8.60
N GLY A 55 41.57 -11.32 9.93
CA GLY A 55 40.95 -10.39 10.88
C GLY A 55 40.26 -11.03 12.06
N ALA A 56 41.06 -11.54 13.01
CA ALA A 56 40.61 -11.91 14.34
C ALA A 56 40.20 -10.69 15.18
N GLY A 57 39.28 -10.91 16.12
CA GLY A 57 39.24 -10.20 17.41
C GLY A 57 38.19 -9.10 17.54
N GLY A 58 37.21 -9.35 18.42
CA GLY A 58 36.30 -8.30 18.88
C GLY A 58 35.06 -8.82 19.60
N VAL A 59 35.23 -9.55 20.72
CA VAL A 59 34.15 -9.74 21.69
C VAL A 59 33.97 -8.44 22.47
N GLY A 60 33.04 -7.61 21.99
CA GLY A 60 32.58 -6.41 22.69
C GLY A 60 31.25 -6.70 23.39
N GLU A 61 31.32 -7.15 24.64
CA GLU A 61 30.18 -7.14 25.57
C GLU A 61 29.82 -5.69 25.90
N GLY A 62 28.92 -5.13 25.10
CA GLY A 62 28.28 -3.84 25.35
C GLY A 62 26.88 -4.02 25.92
N ILE A 63 26.79 -4.27 27.23
CA ILE A 63 25.53 -4.17 27.99
C ILE A 63 25.35 -2.69 28.35
N GLY A 64 24.46 -1.99 27.66
CA GLY A 64 24.17 -0.60 28.02
C GLY A 64 23.39 0.14 26.94
N GLY A 65 22.08 0.20 27.08
CA GLY A 65 21.21 0.89 26.14
C GLY A 65 19.88 1.27 26.76
N ASN A 66 19.95 2.26 27.65
CA ASN A 66 18.89 3.04 28.27
C ASN A 66 17.49 2.90 27.63
N GLY A 67 16.55 2.39 28.43
CA GLY A 67 15.12 2.23 28.10
C GLY A 67 14.37 3.55 27.98
N GLY A 68 14.78 4.40 27.03
CA GLY A 68 13.94 5.45 26.52
C GLY A 68 12.97 4.82 25.52
N SER A 69 11.76 4.49 25.97
CA SER A 69 10.62 4.19 25.11
C SER A 69 10.25 5.46 24.33
N THR A 70 11.13 5.92 23.46
CA THR A 70 10.74 6.76 22.36
C THR A 70 9.91 5.85 21.47
N ASP A 71 8.61 6.12 21.42
CA ASP A 71 7.70 5.45 20.50
C ASP A 71 8.31 5.55 19.10
N GLU A 72 8.99 4.50 18.65
CA GLU A 72 9.69 4.45 17.37
C GLU A 72 8.72 4.77 16.20
N CYS A 73 7.42 4.59 16.47
CA CYS A 73 6.30 4.85 15.59
C CYS A 73 5.57 6.18 15.79
N SER A 74 6.09 7.06 16.64
CA SER A 74 5.76 8.48 16.64
C SER A 74 6.53 9.13 15.49
N ILE A 75 5.95 9.03 14.30
CA ILE A 75 6.42 9.69 13.08
C ILE A 75 5.68 11.02 13.00
N SER A 76 6.41 12.13 12.91
CA SER A 76 5.82 13.45 12.66
C SER A 76 5.16 13.46 11.28
N PRO A 77 4.10 14.26 11.07
CA PRO A 77 3.53 14.45 9.75
C PRO A 77 4.60 14.84 8.74
N PHE A 78 4.51 14.26 7.54
CA PHE A 78 5.42 14.59 6.46
C PHE A 78 4.71 14.50 5.11
N GLU A 79 5.10 15.36 4.18
CA GLU A 79 4.63 15.32 2.82
C GLU A 79 5.46 14.37 1.96
N THR A 80 4.82 13.69 1.02
CA THR A 80 5.50 12.87 0.02
C THR A 80 4.69 12.79 -1.26
N THR A 81 5.39 12.60 -2.37
CA THR A 81 4.81 12.23 -3.65
C THR A 81 4.73 10.71 -3.76
N LEU A 82 3.63 10.19 -4.29
CA LEU A 82 3.49 8.75 -4.53
C LEU A 82 4.27 8.31 -5.77
N ALA A 83 4.98 7.20 -5.65
CA ALA A 83 5.58 6.50 -6.78
C ALA A 83 4.56 5.58 -7.46
N SER A 84 4.77 5.34 -8.75
CA SER A 84 3.86 4.53 -9.61
C SER A 84 2.37 4.92 -9.47
N PRO A 85 2.02 6.20 -9.64
CA PRO A 85 0.65 6.67 -9.50
C PRO A 85 -0.30 5.94 -10.45
N LYS A 86 -1.45 5.52 -9.94
CA LYS A 86 -2.50 4.85 -10.72
C LYS A 86 -3.54 5.89 -11.15
N PRO A 87 -3.58 6.33 -12.43
CA PRO A 87 -4.41 7.46 -12.85
C PRO A 87 -5.90 7.23 -12.59
N LEU A 88 -6.37 5.99 -12.75
CA LEU A 88 -7.78 5.64 -12.55
C LEU A 88 -8.20 5.77 -11.08
N ALA A 89 -7.38 5.31 -10.14
CA ALA A 89 -7.62 5.49 -8.71
C ALA A 89 -7.50 6.97 -8.29
N ILE A 90 -6.48 7.67 -8.80
CA ILE A 90 -6.27 9.09 -8.52
C ILE A 90 -7.45 9.92 -9.05
N SER A 91 -7.99 9.60 -10.22
CA SER A 91 -9.13 10.33 -10.80
C SER A 91 -10.35 10.35 -9.87
N LYS A 92 -10.54 9.31 -9.06
CA LYS A 92 -11.62 9.14 -8.09
C LYS A 92 -11.34 9.78 -6.72
N THR A 93 -10.10 10.13 -6.41
CA THR A 93 -9.77 10.81 -5.15
C THR A 93 -9.99 12.32 -5.25
N LYS A 94 -10.25 12.96 -4.11
CA LYS A 94 -10.38 14.42 -3.97
C LYS A 94 -9.27 14.98 -3.08
N GLU A 95 -8.91 16.25 -3.30
CA GLU A 95 -8.04 16.97 -2.37
C GLU A 95 -8.72 17.08 -0.99
N GLY A 96 -7.92 16.98 0.07
CA GLY A 96 -8.38 16.86 1.46
C GLY A 96 -8.94 15.47 1.84
N GLN A 97 -9.02 14.52 0.90
CA GLN A 97 -9.52 13.18 1.20
C GLN A 97 -8.51 12.37 2.00
N GLU A 98 -8.99 11.69 3.05
CA GLU A 98 -8.23 10.68 3.77
C GLU A 98 -8.21 9.34 3.03
N LEU A 99 -6.99 8.83 2.84
CA LEU A 99 -6.66 7.54 2.25
C LEU A 99 -5.99 6.65 3.30
N SER A 100 -6.12 5.34 3.15
CA SER A 100 -5.51 4.37 4.07
C SER A 100 -4.11 4.01 3.63
N VAL A 101 -3.17 3.94 4.57
CA VAL A 101 -1.80 3.48 4.30
C VAL A 101 -1.68 2.03 4.78
N VAL A 102 -1.26 1.13 3.89
CA VAL A 102 -1.12 -0.29 4.20
C VAL A 102 0.24 -0.83 3.78
N ALA A 103 0.71 -1.85 4.50
CA ALA A 103 1.90 -2.60 4.12
C ALA A 103 1.49 -3.83 3.28
N ARG A 104 2.12 -4.01 2.12
CA ARG A 104 2.03 -5.26 1.33
C ARG A 104 3.44 -5.69 0.94
N GLY A 105 3.88 -6.83 1.46
CA GLY A 105 5.27 -7.28 1.28
C GLY A 105 6.27 -6.29 1.89
N ASN A 106 7.24 -5.84 1.09
CA ASN A 106 8.28 -4.90 1.52
C ASN A 106 7.99 -3.44 1.07
N SER A 107 6.74 -3.12 0.75
CA SER A 107 6.36 -1.81 0.24
C SER A 107 5.12 -1.28 0.95
N VAL A 108 5.01 0.04 1.00
CA VAL A 108 3.92 0.77 1.66
C VAL A 108 3.06 1.41 0.59
N TYR A 109 1.79 1.02 0.55
CA TYR A 109 0.82 1.44 -0.44
C TYR A 109 -0.20 2.39 0.16
N VAL A 110 -0.68 3.33 -0.65
CA VAL A 110 -1.83 4.16 -0.32
C VAL A 110 -3.04 3.63 -1.06
N ILE A 111 -4.10 3.35 -0.30
CA ILE A 111 -5.32 2.73 -0.78
C ILE A 111 -6.51 3.68 -0.56
N SER A 112 -7.37 3.77 -1.56
CA SER A 112 -8.61 4.56 -1.49
C SER A 112 -9.68 3.87 -0.65
N ARG A 113 -10.78 4.58 -0.36
CA ARG A 113 -11.93 3.99 0.34
C ARG A 113 -12.60 2.83 -0.42
N LEU A 114 -12.29 2.68 -1.70
CA LEU A 114 -12.79 1.61 -2.57
C LEU A 114 -11.81 0.43 -2.68
N ASP A 115 -10.81 0.36 -1.80
CA ASP A 115 -9.71 -0.61 -1.83
C ASP A 115 -8.84 -0.56 -3.11
N GLU A 116 -8.87 0.57 -3.83
CA GLU A 116 -8.05 0.79 -5.02
C GLU A 116 -6.69 1.38 -4.65
N GLU A 117 -5.62 0.82 -5.23
CA GLU A 117 -4.26 1.32 -5.05
C GLU A 117 -4.07 2.66 -5.77
N CYS A 118 -3.69 3.70 -5.02
CA CYS A 118 -3.37 5.01 -5.57
C CYS A 118 -1.89 5.12 -5.97
N GLY A 119 -1.00 4.45 -5.23
CA GLY A 119 0.45 4.44 -5.47
C GLY A 119 1.24 3.97 -4.24
N VAL A 120 2.56 4.11 -4.33
CA VAL A 120 3.53 3.61 -3.34
C VAL A 120 4.24 4.78 -2.64
N ILE A 121 4.40 4.70 -1.32
CA ILE A 121 5.21 5.65 -0.55
C ILE A 121 6.66 5.15 -0.54
N LEU A 122 7.58 5.95 -1.06
CA LEU A 122 9.03 5.67 -0.98
C LEU A 122 9.68 6.36 0.22
N THR A 123 9.24 7.59 0.53
CA THR A 123 9.76 8.37 1.65
C THR A 123 9.42 7.72 2.98
N ASN A 124 10.42 7.49 3.84
CA ASN A 124 10.25 6.83 5.14
C ASN A 124 9.62 5.42 5.08
N ALA A 125 9.64 4.75 3.92
CA ALA A 125 8.95 3.47 3.72
C ALA A 125 9.37 2.40 4.74
N ALA A 126 10.67 2.27 5.05
CA ALA A 126 11.16 1.30 6.02
C ALA A 126 10.62 1.54 7.44
N ARG A 127 10.50 2.81 7.85
CA ARG A 127 9.97 3.18 9.17
C ARG A 127 8.46 2.96 9.24
N LEU A 128 7.73 3.37 8.20
CA LEU A 128 6.29 3.11 8.07
C LEU A 128 6.00 1.61 8.09
N LEU A 129 6.78 0.80 7.37
CA LEU A 129 6.63 -0.65 7.30
C LEU A 129 6.75 -1.29 8.69
N LYS A 130 7.80 -0.95 9.46
CA LYS A 130 7.98 -1.41 10.84
C LYS A 130 6.78 -1.05 11.72
N CYS A 131 6.23 0.15 11.55
CA CYS A 131 5.11 0.60 12.37
C CYS A 131 3.77 -0.02 12.00
N LEU A 132 3.53 -0.22 10.71
CA LEU A 132 2.38 -0.98 10.23
C LEU A 132 2.43 -2.45 10.70
N GLN A 133 3.61 -3.07 10.73
CA GLN A 133 3.82 -4.42 11.29
C GLN A 133 3.52 -4.47 12.81
N LYS A 134 3.82 -3.40 13.54
CA LYS A 134 3.43 -3.21 14.96
C LYS A 134 1.94 -2.86 15.13
N LYS A 135 1.10 -3.05 14.10
CA LYS A 135 -0.35 -2.76 14.08
C LYS A 135 -0.71 -1.29 14.32
N ARG A 136 0.22 -0.35 14.14
CA ARG A 136 -0.10 1.09 14.10
C ARG A 136 -0.77 1.42 12.79
N ARG A 137 -1.69 2.38 12.81
CA ARG A 137 -2.44 2.81 11.63
C ARG A 137 -1.94 4.17 11.19
N PHE A 138 -1.87 4.36 9.88
CA PHE A 138 -1.50 5.62 9.28
C PHE A 138 -2.54 5.99 8.23
N LYS A 139 -2.78 7.30 8.09
CA LYS A 139 -3.65 7.86 7.05
C LYS A 139 -2.85 8.83 6.20
N ALA A 140 -3.18 8.90 4.93
CA ALA A 140 -2.58 9.84 3.99
C ALA A 140 -3.67 10.83 3.54
N ILE A 141 -3.45 12.12 3.76
CA ILE A 141 -4.36 13.18 3.33
C ILE A 141 -3.89 13.71 1.99
N VAL A 142 -4.76 13.75 0.98
CA VAL A 142 -4.40 14.29 -0.33
C VAL A 142 -4.22 15.81 -0.23
N ILE A 143 -3.01 16.30 -0.48
CA ILE A 143 -2.72 17.75 -0.46
C ILE A 143 -2.90 18.34 -1.85
N ALA A 144 -2.39 17.65 -2.88
CA ALA A 144 -2.46 18.09 -4.26
C ALA A 144 -2.58 16.89 -5.20
N LYS A 145 -3.36 17.07 -6.28
CA LYS A 145 -3.63 16.04 -7.27
C LYS A 145 -3.37 16.52 -8.69
N SER A 146 -2.67 15.69 -9.46
CA SER A 146 -2.51 15.78 -10.92
C SER A 146 -2.86 14.45 -11.57
N ILE A 147 -2.94 14.43 -12.91
CA ILE A 147 -3.24 13.21 -13.70
C ILE A 147 -2.15 12.14 -13.50
N ALA A 148 -0.90 12.58 -13.34
CA ALA A 148 0.28 11.71 -13.26
C ALA A 148 1.00 11.79 -11.92
N GLU A 149 0.49 12.57 -10.95
CA GLU A 149 1.17 12.78 -9.68
C GLU A 149 0.14 12.95 -8.56
N LEU A 150 0.41 12.34 -7.39
CA LEU A 150 -0.39 12.53 -6.19
C LEU A 150 0.54 12.88 -5.03
N ARG A 151 0.33 14.07 -4.43
CA ARG A 151 1.03 14.51 -3.22
C ARG A 151 0.13 14.31 -2.01
N VAL A 152 0.68 13.68 -0.99
CA VAL A 152 -0.05 13.34 0.23
C VAL A 152 0.73 13.74 1.47
N GLU A 153 0.02 14.07 2.54
CA GLU A 153 0.57 14.23 3.88
C GLU A 153 0.26 12.98 4.69
N VAL A 154 1.28 12.33 5.24
CA VAL A 154 1.11 11.11 6.03
C VAL A 154 0.99 11.46 7.50
N HIS A 155 -0.07 10.99 8.15
CA HIS A 155 -0.38 11.21 9.56
C HIS A 155 -0.55 9.88 10.30
N ASN A 156 -0.23 9.88 11.60
CA ASN A 156 -0.61 8.78 12.49
C ASN A 156 -2.13 8.84 12.72
N ALA A 157 -2.83 7.70 12.62
CA ALA A 157 -4.29 7.62 12.64
C ALA A 157 -4.86 7.16 13.99
#